data_AF-A0ABD0RZ60-F1
#
_entry.id   AF-A0ABD0RZ60-F1
#
_cell.length_a   1.000
_cell.length_b   1.000
_cell.length_c   1.000
_cell.angle_alpha   90.00
_cell.angle_beta   90.00
_cell.angle_gamma   90.00
#
_symmetry.space_group_name_H-M   'P 1'
#
loop_
_entity.id
_entity.type
_entity.pdbx_description
1 polymer ?
#
loop_
_entity_poly.entity_id
_entity_poly.type
_entity_poly.pdbx_seq_one_letter_code
_entity_poly.pdbx_strand_id
1 'polypeptide(L)' 'YGSLPGELHMFDLDCGSHSSGLGLCLSGNRDGARGRMSVYVSEIKPDGAAATDGRVRVGDELLEVRTTS' A
#
# COMPACT_ATOMS: atom_id res chain seq x y z
N TYR A 1 14.73 -1.79 -10.90
CA TYR A 1 14.10 -2.37 -9.69
C TYR A 1 15.00 -3.35 -8.91
N GLY A 2 16.15 -3.81 -9.43
CA GLY A 2 16.93 -4.91 -8.80
C GLY A 2 17.86 -4.57 -7.63
N SER A 3 17.56 -3.59 -6.76
CA SER A 3 18.47 -3.22 -5.65
C SER A 3 17.79 -2.60 -4.42
N LEU A 4 16.53 -2.96 -4.13
CA LEU A 4 15.96 -2.68 -2.81
C LEU A 4 16.38 -3.83 -1.88
N PRO A 5 17.11 -3.59 -0.78
CA PRO A 5 17.56 -4.63 0.16
C PRO A 5 16.42 -5.18 1.05
N GLY A 6 15.21 -5.28 0.50
CA GLY A 6 14.02 -5.77 1.18
C GLY A 6 13.28 -6.76 0.30
N GLU A 7 12.59 -7.71 0.93
CA GLU A 7 11.74 -8.66 0.25
C GLU A 7 10.46 -7.95 -0.22
N LEU A 8 10.22 -7.99 -1.53
CA LEU A 8 9.03 -7.38 -2.12
C LEU A 8 7.86 -8.34 -1.93
N HIS A 9 6.95 -7.98 -1.04
CA HIS A 9 5.75 -8.75 -0.79
C HIS A 9 4.59 -8.19 -1.63
N MET A 10 4.03 -9.03 -2.50
CA MET A 10 2.81 -8.72 -3.24
C MET A 10 1.61 -9.37 -2.57
N PHE A 11 0.55 -8.60 -2.40
CA PHE A 11 -0.70 -9.07 -1.81
C PHE A 11 -1.85 -8.72 -2.76
N ASP A 12 -2.64 -9.72 -3.14
CA ASP A 12 -3.91 -9.49 -3.81
C ASP A 12 -5.00 -9.28 -2.77
N LEU A 13 -5.68 -8.14 -2.88
CA LEU A 13 -6.76 -7.73 -2.00
C LEU A 13 -8.06 -7.73 -2.79
N ASP A 14 -9.06 -8.49 -2.32
CA ASP A 14 -10.39 -8.47 -2.92
C ASP A 14 -11.17 -7.23 -2.43
N CYS A 15 -11.14 -6.17 -3.22
CA CYS A 15 -11.89 -4.95 -2.94
C CYS A 15 -13.38 -5.04 -3.31
N GLY A 16 -13.82 -6.06 -4.05
CA GLY A 16 -15.23 -6.22 -4.45
C GLY A 16 -16.13 -6.62 -3.29
N SER A 17 -15.54 -7.27 -2.28
CA SER A 17 -16.22 -7.69 -1.06
C SER A 17 -16.40 -6.55 -0.03
N HIS A 18 -15.77 -5.39 -0.23
CA HIS A 18 -15.78 -4.27 0.73
C HIS A 18 -16.35 -2.98 0.14
N SER A 19 -17.37 -2.40 0.79
CA SER A 19 -17.96 -1.10 0.37
C SER A 19 -16.96 0.06 0.37
N SER A 20 -15.88 -0.08 1.14
CA SER A 20 -14.82 0.91 1.32
C SER A 20 -13.60 0.68 0.41
N GLY A 21 -13.68 -0.28 -0.52
CA GLY A 21 -12.61 -0.65 -1.43
C GLY A 21 -11.38 -1.22 -0.71
N LEU A 22 -10.18 -0.77 -1.10
CA LEU A 22 -8.92 -1.14 -0.42
C LEU A 22 -8.89 -0.71 1.05
N GLY A 23 -9.52 0.43 1.39
CA GLY A 23 -9.51 1.01 2.74
C GLY A 23 -8.12 1.39 3.26
N LEU A 24 -7.22 1.83 2.37
CA LEU A 24 -5.88 2.30 2.72
C LEU A 24 -5.79 3.82 2.52
N CYS A 25 -5.22 4.51 3.50
CA CYS A 25 -4.80 5.90 3.37
C CYS A 25 -3.29 5.94 3.15
N LEU A 26 -2.90 6.72 2.14
CA LEU A 26 -1.52 6.81 1.68
C LEU A 26 -0.98 8.19 1.99
N SER A 27 0.25 8.24 2.49
CA SER A 27 1.00 9.47 2.64
C SER A 27 2.25 9.39 1.77
N GLY A 28 2.47 10.43 0.97
CA GLY A 28 3.60 10.52 0.06
C GLY A 28 4.68 11.41 0.66
N ASN A 29 5.90 10.90 0.74
CA ASN A 29 7.08 11.75 0.95
C ASN A 29 7.85 11.90 -0.36
N ARG A 30 8.03 13.14 -0.79
CA ARG A 30 8.91 13.48 -1.89
C ARG A 30 10.28 13.82 -1.30
N ASP A 31 11.18 12.84 -1.31
CA ASP A 31 12.55 13.10 -0.88
C ASP A 31 13.27 13.91 -1.96
N GLY A 32 13.41 15.21 -1.68
CA GLY A 32 13.93 16.22 -2.62
C GLY A 32 15.36 15.97 -3.09
N ALA A 33 16.11 15.08 -2.43
CA ALA A 33 17.50 14.80 -2.77
C ALA A 33 17.67 13.77 -3.92
N ARG A 34 16.66 12.92 -4.19
CA ARG A 34 16.76 11.83 -5.21
C ARG A 34 15.61 11.79 -6.21
N GLY A 35 14.62 12.69 -6.10
CA GLY A 35 13.48 12.75 -7.03
C GLY A 35 12.58 11.50 -6.99
N ARG A 36 12.77 10.61 -6.00
CA ARG A 36 11.91 9.44 -5.77
C ARG A 36 10.75 9.85 -4.87
N MET A 37 9.53 9.63 -5.36
CA MET A 37 8.33 9.71 -4.56
C MET A 37 8.15 8.36 -3.86
N SER A 38 8.14 8.38 -2.53
CA SER A 38 7.89 7.18 -1.72
C SER A 38 6.51 7.32 -1.11
N VAL A 39 5.69 6.30 -1.22
CA VAL A 39 4.32 6.29 -0.71
C VAL A 39 4.24 5.24 0.37
N TYR A 40 3.73 5.60 1.53
CA TYR A 40 3.57 4.69 2.65
C TYR A 40 2.14 4.72 3.17
N VAL A 41 1.72 3.62 3.80
CA VAL A 41 0.42 3.51 4.44
C VAL A 41 0.42 4.36 5.70
N SER A 42 -0.38 5.41 5.73
CA SER A 42 -0.55 6.27 6.91
C SER A 42 -1.67 5.79 7.83
N GLU A 43 -2.71 5.20 7.26
CA GLU A 43 -3.85 4.67 8.02
C GLU A 43 -4.51 3.51 7.27
N ILE A 44 -5.06 2.56 8.00
CA ILE A 44 -5.82 1.43 7.46
C ILE A 44 -7.21 1.48 8.06
N LYS A 45 -8.22 1.54 7.20
CA LYS A 45 -9.61 1.53 7.61
C LYS A 45 -10.05 0.11 7.96
N PRO A 46 -10.66 -0.11 9.14
CA PRO A 46 -11.03 -1.44 9.62
C PRO A 46 -12.08 -2.15 8.76
N ASP A 47 -12.84 -1.40 7.96
CA ASP A 47 -13.88 -1.86 7.03
C ASP A 47 -13.35 -2.09 5.59
N GLY A 48 -12.05 -1.90 5.37
CA GLY A 48 -11.39 -2.09 4.09
C GLY A 48 -10.87 -3.50 3.84
N ALA A 49 -10.61 -3.82 2.57
CA ALA A 49 -9.97 -5.08 2.18
C ALA A 49 -8.61 -5.27 2.85
N ALA A 50 -7.81 -4.19 2.97
CA ALA A 50 -6.49 -4.29 3.57
C ALA A 50 -6.50 -4.58 5.08
N ALA A 51 -7.47 -4.03 5.83
CA ALA A 51 -7.64 -4.37 7.25
C ALA A 51 -8.12 -5.81 7.43
N THR A 52 -9.04 -6.24 6.57
CA THR A 52 -9.62 -7.59 6.60
C THR A 52 -8.56 -8.65 6.28
N ASP A 53 -7.67 -8.34 5.33
CA ASP A 53 -6.54 -9.18 4.97
C ASP A 53 -5.45 -9.20 6.04
N GLY A 54 -5.22 -8.07 6.73
CA GLY A 54 -4.34 -7.96 7.89
C GLY A 54 -2.84 -8.11 7.60
N ARG A 55 -2.45 -8.34 6.34
CA ARG A 55 -1.04 -8.42 5.92
C ARG A 55 -0.41 -7.05 5.75
N VAL A 56 -1.19 -6.05 5.32
CA VAL A 56 -0.74 -4.66 5.18
C VAL A 56 -0.85 -3.93 6.52
N ARG A 57 0.18 -3.15 6.87
CA ARG A 57 0.26 -2.39 8.13
C ARG A 57 0.61 -0.93 7.90
N VAL A 58 0.23 -0.08 8.85
CA VAL A 58 0.63 1.33 8.86
C VAL A 58 2.16 1.41 8.95
N GLY A 59 2.75 2.21 8.06
CA GLY A 59 4.20 2.34 7.90
C GLY A 59 4.78 1.53 6.74
N ASP A 60 3.99 0.63 6.13
CA ASP A 60 4.45 -0.12 4.96
C ASP A 60 4.63 0.80 3.74
N GLU A 61 5.74 0.64 3.03
CA GLU A 61 6.04 1.38 1.80
C GLU A 61 5.42 0.65 0.60
N LEU A 62 4.53 1.34 -0.12
CA LEU A 62 3.92 0.85 -1.33
C LEU A 62 4.81 1.19 -2.52
N LEU A 63 5.35 0.14 -3.13
CA LEU A 63 6.19 0.25 -4.32
C LEU A 63 5.36 0.26 -5.60
N GLU A 64 4.25 -0.47 -5.63
CA GLU A 64 3.33 -0.55 -6.77
C GLU A 64 1.90 -0.76 -6.26
N VAL A 65 0.94 -0.09 -6.88
CA VAL A 65 -0.49 -0.34 -6.69
C VAL A 65 -1.07 -0.73 -8.04
N ARG A 66 -1.72 -1.90 -8.10
CA ARG A 66 -2.32 -2.41 -9.32
C ARG A 66 -3.84 -2.53 -9.11
N THR A 67 -4.61 -2.00 -10.05
CA THR A 67 -6.07 -2.15 -10.08
C THR A 67 -6.43 -3.03 -11.27
N THR A 68 -6.90 -4.24 -11.02
CA THR A 68 -7.50 -5.09 -12.06
C THR A 68 -8.99 -4.76 -12.13
N SER A 69 -9.44 -4.18 -13.25
CA SER A 69 -10.85 -3.88 -13.53
C SER A 69 -11.64 -5.11 -13.93
#